data_AF-A0A7V0Z546-F1
#
_entry.id   AF-A0A7V0Z546-F1
#
_cell.length_a   1.000
_cell.length_b   1.000
_cell.length_c   1.000
_cell.angle_alpha   90.00
_cell.angle_beta   90.00
_cell.angle_gamma   90.00
#
_symmetry.space_group_name_H-M   'P 1'
#
loop_
_entity.id
_entity.type
_entity.pdbx_description
1 polymer ?
#
loop_
_entity_poly.entity_id
_entity_poly.type
_entity_poly.pdbx_seq_one_letter_code
_entity_poly.pdbx_strand_id
1 'polypeptide(L)'
;MQDSVSNAPRSKNIKYFLIPVFIALFLDQISKILIVNHLTPFGPPQEVIGSILRFNLAYNPYGVFSISFGPPYLYYLFHIIGIIIFTYLGIAQNSKFRIVLFGLIVGGALGNIVDRIRLKYVVDFIDMGIGNLRWFTYNLADAFVVVSAVLLIINELFYSRNKN
;
A
#
# COMPACT_ATOMS: atom_id res chain seq x y z
N MET A 1 -36.79 -28.19 6.65
CA MET A 1 -36.48 -26.79 6.30
C MET A 1 -35.00 -26.58 6.56
N GLN A 2 -34.17 -26.93 5.58
CA GLN A 2 -32.72 -26.98 5.71
C GLN A 2 -32.15 -26.57 4.37
N ASP A 3 -32.24 -25.29 4.06
CA ASP A 3 -31.66 -24.72 2.84
C ASP A 3 -31.03 -23.36 3.18
N SER A 4 -29.70 -23.29 3.01
CA SER A 4 -28.89 -22.09 2.69
C SER A 4 -27.50 -22.04 3.35
N VAL A 5 -26.92 -23.16 3.79
CA VAL A 5 -25.46 -23.24 4.00
C VAL A 5 -24.81 -23.77 2.72
N SER A 6 -24.48 -22.87 1.79
CA SER A 6 -23.24 -22.95 0.97
C SER A 6 -23.28 -21.95 -0.20
N ASN A 7 -23.00 -20.68 0.10
CA ASN A 7 -22.41 -19.81 -0.92
C ASN A 7 -20.91 -19.73 -0.65
N ALA A 8 -20.18 -20.78 -1.02
CA ALA A 8 -18.73 -20.66 -1.14
C ALA A 8 -18.44 -19.58 -2.20
N PRO A 9 -17.58 -18.57 -1.90
CA PRO A 9 -17.28 -17.52 -2.86
C PRO A 9 -16.71 -18.10 -4.15
N ARG A 10 -17.37 -17.80 -5.27
CA ARG A 10 -17.07 -18.31 -6.61
C ARG A 10 -15.64 -17.93 -7.01
N SER A 11 -14.78 -18.93 -7.18
CA SER A 11 -13.36 -18.84 -7.55
C SER A 11 -13.02 -18.04 -8.82
N LYS A 12 -14.01 -17.57 -9.60
CA LYS A 12 -13.82 -16.93 -10.91
C LYS A 12 -13.14 -15.56 -10.86
N ASN A 13 -13.02 -14.94 -9.68
CA ASN A 13 -12.51 -13.57 -9.54
C ASN A 13 -11.14 -13.44 -8.87
N ILE A 14 -10.55 -14.54 -8.38
CA ILE A 14 -9.30 -14.48 -7.59
C ILE A 14 -8.12 -13.88 -8.37
N LYS A 15 -8.07 -14.09 -9.69
CA LYS A 15 -7.02 -13.51 -10.54
C LYS A 15 -7.05 -11.97 -10.55
N TYR A 16 -8.23 -11.35 -10.48
CA TYR A 16 -8.35 -9.89 -10.43
C TYR A 16 -7.89 -9.33 -9.09
N PHE A 17 -7.75 -10.18 -8.07
CA PHE A 17 -7.17 -9.82 -6.78
C PHE A 17 -5.65 -10.09 -6.77
N LEU A 18 -5.23 -11.30 -7.13
CA LEU A 18 -3.84 -11.71 -7.06
C LEU A 18 -2.92 -10.95 -8.01
N ILE A 19 -3.36 -10.67 -9.25
CA ILE A 19 -2.56 -9.91 -10.21
C ILE A 19 -2.14 -8.54 -9.64
N PRO A 20 -3.06 -7.68 -9.17
CA PRO A 20 -2.67 -6.40 -8.58
C PRO A 20 -1.88 -6.54 -7.28
N VAL A 21 -2.12 -7.58 -6.46
CA VAL A 21 -1.26 -7.87 -5.29
C VAL A 21 0.19 -8.05 -5.72
N PHE A 22 0.44 -8.93 -6.70
CA PHE A 22 1.80 -9.20 -7.18
C PHE A 22 2.41 -8.02 -7.92
N ILE A 23 1.63 -7.27 -8.70
CA ILE A 23 2.12 -6.05 -9.38
C ILE A 23 2.56 -5.02 -8.35
N ALA A 24 1.74 -4.71 -7.35
CA ALA A 24 2.07 -3.71 -6.35
C ALA A 24 3.31 -4.12 -5.54
N LEU A 25 3.37 -5.38 -5.09
CA LEU A 25 4.52 -5.93 -4.38
C LEU A 25 5.80 -5.88 -5.23
N PHE A 26 5.71 -6.32 -6.49
CA PHE A 26 6.87 -6.35 -7.39
C PHE A 26 7.41 -4.95 -7.67
N LEU A 27 6.52 -4.01 -8.02
CA LEU A 27 6.93 -2.63 -8.32
C LEU A 27 7.51 -1.94 -7.08
N ASP A 28 6.91 -2.14 -5.90
CA ASP A 28 7.44 -1.61 -4.65
C ASP A 28 8.86 -2.14 -4.37
N GLN A 29 9.04 -3.46 -4.36
CA GLN A 29 10.33 -4.06 -4.04
C GLN A 29 11.42 -3.69 -5.05
N ILE A 30 11.11 -3.69 -6.35
CA ILE A 30 12.06 -3.24 -7.38
C ILE A 30 12.42 -1.77 -7.18
N SER A 31 11.43 -0.90 -6.93
CA SER A 31 11.70 0.53 -6.71
C SER A 31 12.63 0.76 -5.52
N LYS A 32 12.40 0.06 -4.39
CA LYS A 32 13.24 0.16 -3.19
C LYS A 32 14.66 -0.35 -3.43
N ILE A 33 14.81 -1.48 -4.13
CA ILE A 33 16.13 -2.01 -4.50
C ILE A 33 16.90 -1.01 -5.37
N LEU A 34 16.24 -0.42 -6.38
CA LEU A 34 16.87 0.58 -7.24
C LEU A 34 17.32 1.79 -6.41
N ILE A 35 16.46 2.32 -5.56
CA ILE A 35 16.80 3.49 -4.74
C ILE A 35 17.96 3.20 -3.79
N VAL A 36 17.93 2.09 -3.06
CA VAL A 36 18.99 1.72 -2.10
C VAL A 36 20.35 1.55 -2.81
N ASN A 37 20.36 1.14 -4.07
CA ASN A 37 21.59 0.96 -4.85
C ASN A 37 22.12 2.26 -5.49
N HIS A 38 21.29 3.32 -5.59
CA HIS A 38 21.67 4.57 -6.27
C HIS A 38 21.77 5.77 -5.34
N LEU A 39 21.14 5.72 -4.16
CA LEU A 39 21.13 6.81 -3.20
C LEU A 39 21.80 6.39 -1.89
N THR A 40 22.44 7.37 -1.24
CA THR A 40 22.96 7.21 0.12
C THR A 40 21.93 7.74 1.11
N PRO A 41 21.65 7.02 2.21
CA PRO A 41 20.81 7.54 3.29
C PRO A 41 21.36 8.87 3.81
N PHE A 42 20.50 9.86 4.03
CA PHE A 42 20.89 11.23 4.43
C PHE A 42 21.76 11.98 3.41
N GLY A 43 21.86 11.48 2.17
CA GLY A 43 22.49 12.18 1.06
C GLY A 43 21.63 13.35 0.54
N PRO A 44 22.17 14.16 -0.38
CA PRO A 44 21.38 15.20 -1.03
C PRO A 44 20.21 14.59 -1.83
N PRO A 45 19.00 15.18 -1.77
CA PRO A 45 17.86 14.68 -2.52
C PRO A 45 18.11 14.83 -4.03
N GLN A 46 17.74 13.82 -4.80
CA GLN A 46 17.84 13.85 -6.26
C GLN A 46 16.55 14.39 -6.87
N GLU A 47 16.63 15.50 -7.61
CA GLU A 47 15.46 16.08 -8.28
C GLU A 47 15.02 15.21 -9.46
N VAL A 48 13.71 14.93 -9.54
CA VAL A 48 13.08 14.16 -10.62
C VAL A 48 12.20 15.07 -11.47
N ILE A 49 11.37 15.88 -10.81
CA ILE A 49 10.53 16.91 -11.47
C ILE A 49 10.74 18.22 -10.71
N GLY A 50 11.87 18.88 -11.01
CA GLY A 50 12.36 20.04 -10.26
C GLY A 50 12.30 19.82 -8.75
N SER A 51 11.90 20.86 -8.01
CA SER A 51 11.71 20.75 -6.55
C SER A 51 10.44 20.01 -6.14
N ILE A 52 9.51 19.72 -7.07
CA ILE A 52 8.18 19.18 -6.76
C ILE A 52 8.28 17.71 -6.36
N LEU A 53 8.99 16.91 -7.15
CA LEU A 53 9.23 15.50 -6.89
C LEU A 53 10.73 15.24 -6.83
N ARG A 54 11.18 14.67 -5.72
CA ARG A 54 12.56 14.29 -5.48
C ARG A 54 12.61 12.85 -4.96
N PHE A 55 13.77 12.23 -5.13
CA PHE A 55 14.12 11.01 -4.42
C PHE A 55 15.05 11.33 -3.26
N ASN A 56 14.65 10.92 -2.06
CA ASN A 56 15.42 11.11 -0.84
C ASN A 56 15.32 9.88 0.05
N LEU A 57 16.39 9.10 0.14
CA LEU A 57 16.39 7.81 0.83
C LEU A 57 16.31 7.99 2.35
N ALA A 58 15.25 7.45 2.94
CA ALA A 58 14.99 7.39 4.36
C ALA A 58 14.68 5.94 4.80
N TYR A 59 15.19 5.56 5.97
CA TYR A 59 14.85 4.29 6.60
C TYR A 59 13.89 4.55 7.75
N ASN A 60 12.67 4.05 7.62
CA ASN A 60 11.58 4.29 8.56
C ASN A 60 11.43 3.10 9.52
N PRO A 61 11.91 3.19 10.77
CA PRO A 61 11.74 2.12 11.75
C PRO A 61 10.33 2.07 12.34
N TYR A 62 9.54 3.13 12.16
CA TYR A 62 8.24 3.33 12.80
C TYR A 62 7.09 3.17 11.82
N GLY A 63 5.91 3.70 12.15
CA GLY A 63 4.70 3.57 11.34
C GLY A 63 4.57 4.66 10.26
N VAL A 64 3.32 5.05 10.01
CA VAL A 64 2.97 6.14 9.09
C VAL A 64 3.67 7.44 9.53
N PHE A 65 4.20 8.19 8.56
CA PHE A 65 4.93 9.46 8.79
C PHE A 65 6.18 9.36 9.68
N SER A 66 6.74 8.16 9.81
CA SER A 66 7.86 7.88 10.73
C SER A 66 7.54 8.23 12.20
N ILE A 67 6.27 8.22 12.59
CA ILE A 67 5.84 8.45 13.97
C ILE A 67 5.84 7.11 14.72
N SER A 68 6.47 7.10 15.90
CA SER A 68 6.45 5.94 16.79
C SER A 68 5.09 5.80 17.47
N PHE A 69 4.51 4.61 17.40
CA PHE A 69 3.24 4.26 18.06
C PHE A 69 3.45 3.27 19.22
N GLY A 70 4.70 3.12 19.68
CA GLY A 70 5.07 2.21 20.75
C GLY A 70 6.01 1.09 20.28
N PRO A 71 5.95 -0.08 20.93
CA PRO A 71 6.88 -1.17 20.67
C PRO A 71 6.86 -1.68 19.21
N PRO A 72 8.00 -2.17 18.69
CA PRO A 72 8.11 -2.63 17.31
C PRO A 72 7.04 -3.65 16.86
N TYR A 73 6.58 -4.53 17.75
CA TYR A 73 5.60 -5.57 17.42
C TYR A 73 4.24 -5.00 16.96
N LEU A 74 3.87 -3.78 17.39
CA LEU A 74 2.62 -3.15 16.98
C LEU A 74 2.60 -2.86 15.48
N TYR A 75 3.74 -2.50 14.89
CA TYR A 75 3.84 -2.24 13.46
C TYR A 75 3.56 -3.51 12.65
N TYR A 76 4.10 -4.66 13.08
CA TYR A 76 3.83 -5.97 12.45
C TYR A 76 2.37 -6.36 12.63
N LEU A 77 1.84 -6.21 13.84
CA LEU A 77 0.46 -6.55 14.17
C LEU A 77 -0.54 -5.80 13.27
N PHE A 78 -0.42 -4.49 13.15
CA PHE A 78 -1.34 -3.69 12.33
C PHE A 78 -1.23 -4.03 10.84
N HIS A 79 -0.04 -4.30 10.32
CA HIS A 79 0.11 -4.76 8.94
C HIS A 79 -0.55 -6.11 8.71
N ILE A 80 -0.34 -7.09 9.59
CA ILE A 80 -0.92 -8.43 9.48
C ILE A 80 -2.45 -8.37 9.56
N ILE A 81 -2.99 -7.63 10.53
CA ILE A 81 -4.43 -7.41 10.67
C ILE A 81 -5.00 -6.76 9.40
N GLY A 82 -4.35 -5.70 8.91
CA GLY A 82 -4.75 -5.03 7.67
C GLY A 82 -4.77 -6.00 6.47
N ILE A 83 -3.71 -6.78 6.27
CA ILE A 83 -3.61 -7.77 5.19
C ILE A 83 -4.76 -8.78 5.27
N ILE A 84 -5.06 -9.32 6.45
CA ILE A 84 -6.14 -10.29 6.64
C ILE A 84 -7.49 -9.66 6.31
N ILE A 85 -7.79 -8.50 6.88
CA ILE A 85 -9.07 -7.79 6.69
C ILE A 85 -9.26 -7.43 5.22
N PHE A 86 -8.28 -6.78 4.60
CA PHE A 86 -8.41 -6.32 3.22
C PHE A 86 -8.41 -7.47 2.21
N THR A 87 -7.73 -8.59 2.51
CA THR A 87 -7.86 -9.81 1.71
C THR A 87 -9.27 -10.37 1.79
N TYR A 88 -9.81 -10.54 2.99
CA TYR A 88 -11.18 -11.02 3.19
C TYR A 88 -12.21 -10.11 2.49
N LEU A 89 -12.10 -8.80 2.69
CA LEU A 89 -12.99 -7.83 2.04
C LEU A 89 -12.86 -7.85 0.53
N GLY A 90 -11.63 -8.01 0.00
CA GLY A 90 -11.34 -8.05 -1.43
C GLY A 90 -11.91 -9.27 -2.13
N ILE A 91 -11.72 -10.47 -1.57
CA ILE A 91 -12.24 -11.71 -2.16
C ILE A 91 -13.76 -11.83 -2.07
N ALA A 92 -14.39 -11.12 -1.12
CA ALA A 92 -15.84 -11.05 -0.98
C ALA A 92 -16.52 -10.07 -1.97
N GLN A 93 -15.74 -9.29 -2.74
CA GLN A 93 -16.30 -8.33 -3.68
C GLN A 93 -16.83 -8.97 -4.97
N ASN A 94 -17.90 -8.39 -5.51
CA ASN A 94 -18.44 -8.72 -6.83
C ASN A 94 -17.94 -7.80 -7.96
N SER A 95 -17.58 -6.55 -7.63
CA SER A 95 -17.08 -5.58 -8.61
C SER A 95 -15.59 -5.83 -8.88
N LYS A 96 -15.23 -6.11 -10.14
CA LYS A 96 -13.83 -6.28 -10.56
C LYS A 96 -12.97 -5.07 -10.20
N PHE A 97 -13.50 -3.87 -10.33
CA PHE A 97 -12.80 -2.64 -9.96
C PHE A 97 -12.43 -2.64 -8.47
N ARG A 98 -13.40 -2.94 -7.59
CA ARG A 98 -13.15 -3.01 -6.14
C ARG A 98 -12.16 -4.14 -5.79
N ILE A 99 -12.28 -5.31 -6.44
CA ILE A 99 -11.36 -6.43 -6.24
C ILE A 99 -9.91 -5.99 -6.55
N VAL A 100 -9.71 -5.27 -7.66
CA VAL A 100 -8.39 -4.75 -8.05
C VAL A 100 -7.85 -3.78 -7.00
N LEU A 101 -8.67 -2.84 -6.53
CA LEU A 101 -8.25 -1.86 -5.52
C LEU A 101 -7.86 -2.54 -4.18
N PHE A 102 -8.64 -3.52 -3.72
CA PHE A 102 -8.25 -4.31 -2.54
C PHE A 102 -6.95 -5.11 -2.77
N GLY A 103 -6.76 -5.64 -3.97
CA GLY A 103 -5.51 -6.31 -4.32
C GLY A 103 -4.30 -5.38 -4.27
N LEU A 104 -4.42 -4.14 -4.77
CA LEU A 104 -3.36 -3.13 -4.67
C LEU A 104 -3.06 -2.76 -3.21
N ILE A 105 -4.08 -2.61 -2.36
CA ILE A 105 -3.90 -2.35 -0.92
C ILE A 105 -3.11 -3.48 -0.26
N VAL A 106 -3.51 -4.73 -0.50
CA VAL A 106 -2.83 -5.89 0.09
C VAL A 106 -1.41 -6.04 -0.45
N GLY A 107 -1.19 -5.81 -1.74
CA GLY A 107 0.15 -5.82 -2.33
C GLY A 107 1.08 -4.75 -1.75
N GLY A 108 0.58 -3.52 -1.54
CA GLY A 108 1.34 -2.46 -0.85
C GLY A 108 1.66 -2.82 0.61
N ALA A 109 0.66 -3.31 1.37
CA ALA A 109 0.88 -3.76 2.74
C ALA A 109 1.91 -4.92 2.83
N LEU A 110 1.90 -5.83 1.85
CA LEU A 110 2.91 -6.88 1.71
C LEU A 110 4.30 -6.33 1.39
N GLY A 111 4.41 -5.28 0.56
CA GLY A 111 5.71 -4.63 0.29
C GLY A 111 6.36 -4.10 1.58
N ASN A 112 5.60 -3.40 2.41
CA ASN A 112 6.11 -2.84 3.67
C ASN A 112 6.40 -3.91 4.73
N ILE A 113 5.58 -4.97 4.87
CA ILE A 113 5.88 -6.04 5.83
C ILE A 113 7.13 -6.85 5.41
N VAL A 114 7.36 -7.04 4.10
CA VAL A 114 8.57 -7.71 3.60
C VAL A 114 9.83 -6.96 4.02
N ASP A 115 9.85 -5.63 3.87
CA ASP A 115 10.96 -4.81 4.36
C ASP A 115 11.13 -4.96 5.87
N ARG A 116 10.05 -4.85 6.67
CA ARG A 116 10.17 -4.97 8.13
C ARG A 116 10.71 -6.31 8.57
N ILE A 117 10.27 -7.41 7.96
CA ILE A 117 10.76 -8.74 8.30
C ILE A 117 12.26 -8.86 8.00
N ARG A 118 12.68 -8.40 6.82
CA ARG A 118 14.05 -8.54 6.29
C ARG A 118 15.04 -7.53 6.87
N LEU A 119 14.63 -6.27 6.98
CA LEU A 119 15.47 -5.10 7.24
C LEU A 119 15.19 -4.46 8.61
N LYS A 120 14.06 -4.77 9.26
CA LYS A 120 13.56 -4.15 10.51
C LYS A 120 13.05 -2.72 10.39
N TYR A 121 13.14 -2.11 9.21
CA TYR A 121 12.57 -0.82 8.84
C TYR A 121 11.93 -0.91 7.46
N VAL A 122 11.24 0.15 7.05
CA VAL A 122 10.70 0.33 5.68
C VAL A 122 11.57 1.31 4.91
N VAL A 123 11.83 1.04 3.63
CA VAL A 123 12.57 1.95 2.75
C VAL A 123 11.62 2.98 2.16
N ASP A 124 11.78 4.24 2.55
CA ASP A 124 11.02 5.38 2.03
C ASP A 124 11.92 6.24 1.15
N PHE A 125 11.39 6.79 0.06
CA PHE A 125 12.23 7.51 -0.91
C PHE A 125 11.52 8.57 -1.74
N ILE A 126 10.20 8.52 -1.85
CA ILE A 126 9.41 9.50 -2.58
C ILE A 126 9.25 10.72 -1.69
N ASP A 127 9.78 11.85 -2.14
CA ASP A 127 9.71 13.13 -1.45
C ASP A 127 9.00 14.15 -2.37
N MET A 128 7.79 14.56 -1.98
CA MET A 128 6.99 15.54 -2.73
C MET A 128 6.71 16.80 -1.91
N GLY A 129 6.77 17.97 -2.55
CA GLY A 129 6.52 19.24 -1.86
C GLY A 129 6.86 20.48 -2.68
N ILE A 130 6.59 21.66 -2.14
CA ILE A 130 6.89 22.95 -2.76
C ILE A 130 7.76 23.77 -1.79
N GLY A 131 8.99 24.09 -2.21
CA GLY A 131 9.97 24.75 -1.36
C GLY A 131 10.20 23.98 -0.05
N ASN A 132 10.03 24.66 1.08
CA ASN A 132 10.16 24.08 2.42
C ASN A 132 8.91 23.32 2.89
N LEU A 133 7.76 23.51 2.23
CA LEU A 133 6.53 22.79 2.57
C LEU A 133 6.53 21.45 1.85
N ARG A 134 6.86 20.37 2.59
CA ARG A 134 7.03 19.03 2.02
C ARG A 134 6.19 18.01 2.76
N TRP A 135 5.67 17.05 1.99
CA TRP A 135 5.01 15.88 2.54
C TRP A 135 6.05 14.96 3.18
N PHE A 136 5.61 14.12 4.11
CA PHE A 136 6.45 13.07 4.68
C PHE A 136 6.95 12.14 3.57
N THR A 137 8.19 11.66 3.67
CA THR A 137 8.70 10.68 2.70
C THR A 137 7.90 9.38 2.78
N TYR A 138 7.65 8.79 1.62
CA TYR A 138 6.86 7.57 1.48
C TYR A 138 7.44 6.70 0.37
N ASN A 139 6.83 5.53 0.13
CA ASN A 139 7.23 4.63 -0.94
C ASN A 139 6.05 4.25 -1.84
N LEU A 140 6.33 3.41 -2.84
CA LEU A 140 5.30 3.02 -3.80
C LEU A 140 4.22 2.11 -3.17
N ALA A 141 4.57 1.26 -2.19
CA ALA A 141 3.59 0.53 -1.40
C ALA A 141 2.58 1.46 -0.69
N ASP A 142 3.04 2.54 -0.07
CA ASP A 142 2.15 3.53 0.57
C ASP A 142 1.24 4.21 -0.45
N ALA A 143 1.79 4.57 -1.63
CA ALA A 143 1.03 5.17 -2.71
C ALA A 143 -0.10 4.24 -3.20
N PHE A 144 0.18 2.94 -3.39
CA PHE A 144 -0.85 1.96 -3.76
C PHE A 144 -1.97 1.87 -2.73
N VAL A 145 -1.62 1.86 -1.44
CA VAL A 145 -2.61 1.82 -0.34
C VAL A 145 -3.47 3.07 -0.36
N VAL A 146 -2.85 4.27 -0.36
CA VAL A 146 -3.57 5.55 -0.27
C VAL A 146 -4.45 5.79 -1.50
N VAL A 147 -3.90 5.63 -2.71
CA VAL A 147 -4.66 5.87 -3.95
C VAL A 147 -5.85 4.90 -4.05
N SER A 148 -5.64 3.61 -3.72
CA SER A 148 -6.72 2.63 -3.77
C SER A 148 -7.79 2.89 -2.72
N ALA A 149 -7.41 3.29 -1.51
CA ALA A 149 -8.36 3.67 -0.47
C ALA A 149 -9.20 4.88 -0.88
N VAL A 150 -8.58 5.93 -1.44
CA VAL A 150 -9.29 7.11 -1.96
C VAL A 150 -10.26 6.72 -3.08
N LEU A 151 -9.83 5.89 -4.04
CA LEU A 151 -10.69 5.43 -5.12
C LEU A 151 -11.86 4.55 -4.62
N LEU A 152 -11.66 3.74 -3.59
CA LEU A 152 -12.74 2.98 -2.96
C LEU A 152 -13.77 3.91 -2.30
N ILE A 153 -13.31 4.95 -1.59
CA ILE A 153 -14.19 5.94 -0.96
C ILE A 153 -14.98 6.70 -2.04
N ILE A 154 -14.31 7.21 -3.07
CA ILE A 154 -14.96 7.87 -4.21
C ILE A 154 -16.00 6.94 -4.84
N ASN A 155 -15.62 5.69 -5.13
CA ASN A 155 -16.55 4.72 -5.70
C ASN A 155 -17.79 4.51 -4.81
N GLU A 156 -17.64 4.45 -3.49
CA GLU A 156 -18.78 4.31 -2.57
C GLU A 156 -19.69 5.55 -2.60
N LEU A 157 -19.12 6.76 -2.56
CA LEU A 157 -19.87 8.02 -2.58
C LEU A 157 -20.70 8.21 -3.86
N PHE A 158 -20.16 7.83 -5.01
CA PHE A 158 -20.85 7.99 -6.30
C PHE A 158 -21.74 6.79 -6.67
N TYR A 159 -21.38 5.56 -6.29
CA TYR A 159 -22.19 4.38 -6.57
C TYR A 159 -23.44 4.30 -5.69
N SER A 160 -23.36 4.73 -4.43
CA SER A 160 -24.51 4.78 -3.51
C SER A 160 -25.55 5.83 -3.94
N ARG A 161 -25.11 6.90 -4.63
CA ARG A 161 -25.99 7.94 -5.19
C ARG A 161 -26.84 7.48 -6.37
N ASN A 162 -26.38 6.53 -7.17
CA ASN A 162 -27.11 6.05 -8.36
C ASN A 162 -28.15 4.96 -8.05
N LYS A 163 -28.27 4.53 -6.80
CA LYS A 163 -29.24 3.54 -6.33
C LYS A 163 -30.43 4.13 -5.56
N ASN A 164 -30.41 5.44 -5.29
CA ASN A 164 -31.49 6.20 -4.67
C ASN A 164 -32.17 7.08 -5.72
#